data_AF-A0A7Y7TFT5-F1
#
_entry.id   AF-A0A7Y7TFT5-F1
#
_cell.length_a   1.000
_cell.length_b   1.000
_cell.length_c   1.000
_cell.angle_alpha   90.00
_cell.angle_beta   90.00
_cell.angle_gamma   90.00
#
_symmetry.space_group_name_H-M   'P 1'
#
loop_
_entity.id
_entity.type
_entity.pdbx_description
1 polymer ?
#
loop_
_entity_poly.entity_id
_entity_poly.type
_entity_poly.pdbx_seq_one_letter_code
_entity_poly.pdbx_strand_id
1 'polypeptide(L)'
;MKTRISSRFKSAVLLAGVIALFPFADAHADNQGDSFTPSLMSPSGQEDVSTLNLRLQTAKKDLEVFRTFAEHFSNGGETKTVAQLQGPLDDYLKKHVDNLLAQAMESSSLDTIRLAAEIMCVKTRLDMILNRAESAKATVADMKKRFAPYQKITVQTPGKTTTLDEVIRQLEEELTKTTFTKK
;
A
#
# COMPACT_ATOMS: atom_id res chain seq x y z
N MET A 1 -1.82 33.06 -47.81
CA MET A 1 -2.24 33.57 -46.49
C MET A 1 -2.99 32.47 -45.75
N LYS A 2 -2.37 31.84 -44.75
CA LYS A 2 -3.01 30.88 -43.84
C LYS A 2 -2.43 31.08 -42.45
N THR A 3 -3.19 31.76 -41.61
CA THR A 3 -2.84 32.16 -40.24
C THR A 3 -2.97 30.95 -39.31
N ARG A 4 -1.88 30.50 -38.68
CA ARG A 4 -1.93 29.50 -37.60
C ARG A 4 -2.05 30.22 -36.26
N ILE A 5 -3.19 30.03 -35.60
CA ILE A 5 -3.43 30.48 -34.23
C ILE A 5 -2.76 29.47 -33.29
N SER A 6 -1.67 29.89 -32.66
CA SER A 6 -1.01 29.17 -31.56
C SER A 6 -1.56 29.72 -30.25
N SER A 7 -2.54 29.04 -29.66
CA SER A 7 -2.98 29.29 -28.29
C SER A 7 -2.14 28.42 -27.34
N ARG A 8 -1.17 29.03 -26.67
CA ARG A 8 -0.43 28.42 -25.55
C ARG A 8 -1.19 28.72 -24.27
N PHE A 9 -2.04 27.79 -23.82
CA PHE A 9 -2.56 27.82 -22.45
C PHE A 9 -1.46 27.35 -21.50
N LYS A 10 -0.91 28.31 -20.73
CA LYS A 10 -0.09 28.05 -19.55
C LYS A 10 -1.05 27.81 -18.38
N SER A 11 -1.32 26.55 -18.04
CA SER A 11 -1.99 26.22 -16.77
C SER A 11 -0.94 26.22 -15.67
N ALA A 12 -0.92 27.29 -14.88
CA ALA A 12 -0.30 27.30 -13.57
C ALA A 12 -1.23 26.59 -12.60
N VAL A 13 -0.88 25.38 -12.18
CA VAL A 13 -1.56 24.69 -11.08
C VAL A 13 -0.81 25.02 -9.79
N LEU A 14 -1.38 25.94 -9.01
CA LEU A 14 -1.00 26.20 -7.63
C LEU A 14 -1.48 25.02 -6.77
N LEU A 15 -0.57 24.11 -6.42
CA LEU A 15 -0.79 23.10 -5.39
C LEU A 15 -0.60 23.76 -4.01
N ALA A 16 -1.67 24.38 -3.52
CA ALA A 16 -1.77 24.83 -2.15
C ALA A 16 -2.20 23.65 -1.25
N GLY A 17 -1.25 23.20 -0.44
CA GLY A 17 -1.38 22.59 0.89
C GLY A 17 -2.66 21.87 1.28
N VAL A 18 -2.55 20.56 1.46
CA VAL A 18 -3.25 19.84 2.54
C VAL A 18 -2.20 19.06 3.33
N ILE A 19 -1.54 19.74 4.26
CA ILE A 19 -0.87 19.10 5.39
C ILE A 19 -1.89 19.17 6.53
N ALA A 20 -2.70 18.13 6.67
CA ALA A 20 -3.43 17.88 7.91
C ALA A 20 -2.68 16.77 8.66
N LEU A 21 -1.79 17.21 9.54
CA LEU A 21 -1.03 16.39 10.47
C LEU A 21 -1.99 15.68 11.43
N PHE A 22 -1.80 14.37 11.53
CA PHE A 22 -2.31 13.54 12.63
C PHE A 22 -1.69 14.02 13.96
N PRO A 23 -2.47 14.08 15.06
CA PRO A 23 -1.96 14.48 16.36
C PRO A 23 -1.12 13.35 16.97
N PHE A 24 0.18 13.58 17.13
CA PHE A 24 1.00 12.85 18.11
C PHE A 24 0.71 13.47 19.47
N ALA A 25 -0.14 12.83 20.26
CA ALA A 25 -0.31 13.14 21.67
C ALA A 25 0.86 12.49 22.43
N ASP A 26 1.72 13.33 23.01
CA ASP A 26 2.60 12.92 24.09
C ASP A 26 2.65 14.07 25.10
N ALA A 27 1.87 13.92 26.17
CA ALA A 27 1.94 14.76 27.35
C ALA A 27 1.46 13.92 28.54
N HIS A 28 2.45 13.29 29.18
CA HIS A 28 2.36 12.75 30.53
C HIS A 28 1.93 13.85 31.50
N ALA A 29 0.85 13.60 32.24
CA ALA A 29 0.56 14.28 33.50
C ALA A 29 0.08 13.22 34.49
N ASP A 30 0.89 12.99 35.53
CA ASP A 30 0.54 12.26 36.74
C ASP A 30 -0.77 12.78 37.31
N ASN A 31 -1.74 11.89 37.58
CA ASN A 31 -2.61 12.11 38.72
C ASN A 31 -3.10 10.79 39.32
N GLN A 32 -3.01 10.79 40.64
CA GLN A 32 -3.22 9.75 41.61
C GLN A 32 -4.72 9.67 41.95
N GLY A 33 -5.31 8.47 42.02
CA GLY A 33 -6.64 8.30 42.61
C GLY A 33 -7.47 7.14 42.06
N ASP A 34 -7.71 6.17 42.94
CA ASP A 34 -8.88 5.30 43.01
C ASP A 34 -9.04 4.12 42.03
N SER A 35 -8.73 2.94 42.58
CA SER A 35 -9.62 1.78 42.63
C SER A 35 -10.44 1.47 41.38
N PHE A 36 -9.89 0.62 40.51
CA PHE A 36 -10.71 -0.31 39.73
C PHE A 36 -10.05 -1.69 39.73
N THR A 37 -10.74 -2.66 40.31
CA THR A 37 -10.46 -4.09 40.20
C THR A 37 -10.38 -4.51 38.72
N PRO A 38 -9.30 -5.13 38.22
CA PRO A 38 -9.37 -5.81 36.94
C PRO A 38 -9.82 -7.25 37.18
N SER A 39 -11.11 -7.45 37.39
CA SER A 39 -11.75 -8.73 37.04
C SER A 39 -12.11 -8.68 35.56
N LEU A 40 -11.12 -8.86 34.68
CA LEU A 40 -11.35 -9.16 33.27
C LEU A 40 -10.24 -10.06 32.75
N MET A 41 -10.35 -11.36 33.01
CA MET A 41 -9.84 -12.35 32.07
C MET A 41 -10.68 -12.25 30.81
N SER A 42 -10.31 -11.34 29.90
CA SER A 42 -10.79 -11.31 28.52
C SER A 42 -9.82 -12.08 27.62
N PRO A 43 -10.30 -12.74 26.56
CA PRO A 43 -9.50 -13.64 25.74
C PRO A 43 -8.54 -12.82 24.87
N SER A 44 -7.28 -12.73 25.30
CA SER A 44 -6.22 -11.90 24.72
C SER A 44 -5.88 -12.17 23.25
N GLY A 45 -6.48 -13.19 22.61
CA GLY A 45 -6.26 -13.49 21.19
C GLY A 45 -7.23 -12.82 20.21
N GLN A 46 -8.45 -12.44 20.63
CA GLN A 46 -9.48 -11.95 19.69
C GLN A 46 -9.42 -10.43 19.46
N GLU A 47 -9.06 -9.66 20.49
CA GLU A 47 -8.89 -8.20 20.39
C GLU A 47 -7.69 -7.83 19.51
N ASP A 48 -6.63 -8.64 19.55
CA ASP A 48 -5.42 -8.44 18.75
C ASP A 48 -5.69 -8.66 17.25
N VAL A 49 -6.41 -9.74 16.90
CA VAL A 49 -6.75 -10.04 15.49
C VAL A 49 -7.67 -8.97 14.89
N SER A 50 -8.65 -8.47 15.64
CA SER A 50 -9.56 -7.42 15.17
C SER A 50 -8.81 -6.10 14.94
N THR A 51 -7.90 -5.76 15.86
CA THR A 51 -7.06 -4.56 15.77
C THR A 51 -6.08 -4.67 14.59
N LEU A 52 -5.44 -5.81 14.41
CA LEU A 52 -4.53 -6.07 13.29
C LEU A 52 -5.27 -5.95 11.94
N ASN A 53 -6.45 -6.55 11.80
CA ASN A 53 -7.25 -6.43 10.58
C ASN A 53 -7.61 -4.97 10.27
N LEU A 54 -8.02 -4.19 11.27
CA LEU A 54 -8.28 -2.76 11.09
C LEU A 54 -7.04 -2.03 10.59
N ARG A 55 -5.87 -2.28 11.20
CA ARG A 55 -4.60 -1.65 10.79
C ARG A 55 -4.20 -2.04 9.37
N LEU A 56 -4.36 -3.31 9.00
CA LEU A 56 -4.11 -3.78 7.63
C LEU A 56 -5.07 -3.12 6.62
N GLN A 57 -6.35 -3.00 6.93
CA GLN A 57 -7.32 -2.31 6.08
C GLN A 57 -6.95 -0.84 5.87
N THR A 58 -6.53 -0.15 6.93
CA THR A 58 -6.03 1.24 6.83
C THR A 58 -4.79 1.30 5.96
N ALA A 59 -3.81 0.43 6.20
CA ALA A 59 -2.58 0.39 5.39
C ALA A 59 -2.85 0.12 3.91
N LYS A 60 -3.78 -0.79 3.61
CA LYS A 60 -4.24 -1.05 2.23
C LYS A 60 -4.80 0.23 1.60
N LYS A 61 -5.69 0.94 2.28
CA LYS A 61 -6.30 2.18 1.77
C LYS A 61 -5.25 3.27 1.53
N ASP A 62 -4.31 3.44 2.46
CA ASP A 62 -3.23 4.43 2.30
C ASP A 62 -2.36 4.10 1.09
N LEU A 63 -1.98 2.83 0.91
CA LEU A 63 -1.22 2.40 -0.27
C LEU A 63 -2.00 2.56 -1.58
N GLU A 64 -3.31 2.35 -1.57
CA GLU A 64 -4.19 2.61 -2.72
C GLU A 64 -4.19 4.11 -3.09
N VAL A 65 -4.13 5.01 -2.10
CA VAL A 65 -3.97 6.45 -2.33
C VAL A 65 -2.62 6.75 -2.96
N PHE A 66 -1.52 6.19 -2.41
CA PHE A 66 -0.19 6.33 -3.01
C PHE A 66 -0.16 5.82 -4.45
N ARG A 67 -0.78 4.67 -4.74
CA ARG A 67 -0.84 4.11 -6.09
C ARG A 67 -1.60 5.03 -7.04
N THR A 68 -2.79 5.46 -6.66
CA THR A 68 -3.62 6.33 -7.51
C THR A 68 -2.90 7.64 -7.83
N PHE A 69 -2.22 8.21 -6.83
CA PHE A 69 -1.42 9.41 -7.02
C PHE A 69 -0.22 9.15 -7.95
N ALA A 70 0.58 8.12 -7.69
CA ALA A 70 1.73 7.75 -8.51
C ALA A 70 1.33 7.47 -9.98
N GLU A 71 0.22 6.75 -10.19
CA GLU A 71 -0.32 6.43 -11.50
C GLU A 71 -0.75 7.70 -12.26
N HIS A 72 -1.45 8.61 -11.59
CA HIS A 72 -1.86 9.89 -12.17
C HIS A 72 -0.66 10.69 -12.70
N PHE A 73 0.35 10.91 -11.86
CA PHE A 73 1.53 11.70 -12.24
C PHE A 73 2.44 10.99 -13.24
N SER A 74 2.57 9.66 -13.14
CA SER A 74 3.31 8.86 -14.11
C SER A 74 2.68 8.97 -15.51
N ASN A 75 1.36 8.82 -15.61
CA ASN A 75 0.62 8.94 -16.87
C ASN A 75 0.65 10.38 -17.43
N GLY A 76 0.73 11.39 -16.56
CA GLY A 76 0.93 12.79 -16.95
C GLY A 76 2.37 13.15 -17.37
N GLY A 77 3.33 12.23 -17.22
CA GLY A 77 4.75 12.48 -17.52
C GLY A 77 5.48 13.33 -16.46
N GLU A 78 4.88 13.53 -15.28
CA GLU A 78 5.42 14.33 -14.18
C GLU A 78 6.45 13.54 -13.34
N THR A 79 7.53 13.14 -13.99
CA THR A 79 8.57 12.27 -13.40
C THR A 79 9.19 12.80 -12.12
N LYS A 80 9.29 14.13 -11.95
CA LYS A 80 9.80 14.76 -10.71
C LYS A 80 8.85 14.53 -9.53
N THR A 81 7.55 14.72 -9.74
CA THR A 81 6.51 14.50 -8.72
C THR A 81 6.49 13.03 -8.31
N VAL A 82 6.60 12.12 -9.28
CA VAL A 82 6.71 10.67 -9.03
C VAL A 82 7.96 10.34 -8.22
N ALA A 83 9.11 10.94 -8.52
CA ALA A 83 10.33 10.73 -7.76
C ALA A 83 10.23 11.25 -6.32
N GLN A 84 9.51 12.35 -6.08
CA GLN A 84 9.30 12.91 -4.74
C GLN A 84 8.45 12.01 -3.82
N LEU A 85 7.62 11.13 -4.39
CA LEU A 85 6.82 10.17 -3.61
C LEU A 85 7.66 9.04 -3.01
N GLN A 86 8.83 8.76 -3.58
CA GLN A 86 9.64 7.61 -3.23
C GLN A 86 10.07 7.62 -1.76
N GLY A 87 10.58 8.74 -1.26
CA GLY A 87 11.04 8.87 0.13
C GLY A 87 9.91 8.66 1.15
N PRO A 88 8.80 9.42 1.08
CA PRO A 88 7.65 9.23 1.96
C PRO A 88 7.07 7.81 1.91
N LEU A 89 7.00 7.21 0.71
CA LEU A 89 6.52 5.84 0.56
C LEU A 89 7.45 4.82 1.22
N ASP A 90 8.76 4.92 0.99
CA ASP A 90 9.75 4.01 1.57
C ASP A 90 9.70 4.05 3.11
N ASP A 91 9.59 5.26 3.66
CA ASP A 91 9.43 5.47 5.09
C ASP A 91 8.14 4.83 5.61
N TYR A 92 7.01 5.02 4.92
CA TYR A 92 5.74 4.44 5.29
C TYR A 92 5.76 2.90 5.22
N LEU A 93 6.32 2.34 4.14
CA LEU A 93 6.46 0.90 3.97
C LEU A 93 7.29 0.27 5.09
N LYS A 94 8.49 0.84 5.33
CA LYS A 94 9.43 0.30 6.30
C LYS A 94 8.94 0.43 7.74
N LYS A 95 8.36 1.58 8.11
CA LYS A 95 7.94 1.85 9.51
C LYS A 95 6.62 1.19 9.85
N HIS A 96 5.72 1.03 8.88
CA HIS A 96 4.35 0.60 9.14
C HIS A 96 3.97 -0.68 8.40
N VAL A 97 4.03 -0.69 7.07
CA VAL A 97 3.46 -1.78 6.27
C VAL A 97 4.21 -3.10 6.48
N ASP A 98 5.54 -3.08 6.42
CA ASP A 98 6.34 -4.31 6.50
C ASP A 98 6.20 -4.98 7.87
N ASN A 99 6.08 -4.19 8.95
CA ASN A 99 5.80 -4.70 10.30
C ASN A 99 4.41 -5.36 10.39
N LEU A 100 3.38 -4.74 9.80
CA LEU A 100 2.04 -5.30 9.76
C LEU A 100 1.99 -6.59 8.94
N LEU A 101 2.69 -6.63 7.81
CA LEU A 101 2.79 -7.82 6.98
C LEU A 101 3.49 -8.97 7.71
N ALA A 102 4.54 -8.69 8.49
CA ALA A 102 5.20 -9.70 9.31
C ALA A 102 4.22 -10.31 10.33
N GLN A 103 3.49 -9.47 11.09
CA GLN A 103 2.47 -9.91 12.05
C GLN A 103 1.34 -10.69 11.36
N ALA A 104 0.89 -10.25 10.20
CA ALA A 104 -0.17 -10.91 9.44
C ALA A 104 0.20 -12.33 9.02
N MET A 105 1.48 -12.63 8.78
CA MET A 105 1.93 -13.98 8.40
C MET A 105 1.98 -14.94 9.58
N GLU A 106 2.01 -14.44 10.81
CA GLU A 106 1.93 -15.25 12.03
C GLU A 106 0.47 -15.56 12.41
N SER A 107 -0.49 -14.87 11.78
CA SER A 107 -1.92 -15.08 12.02
C SER A 107 -2.43 -16.36 11.37
N SER A 108 -3.32 -17.08 12.08
CA SER A 108 -4.09 -18.20 11.51
C SER A 108 -5.36 -17.73 10.78
N SER A 109 -5.69 -16.45 10.82
CA SER A 109 -6.91 -15.91 10.21
C SER A 109 -6.79 -15.76 8.70
N LEU A 110 -7.67 -16.44 7.96
CA LEU A 110 -7.74 -16.35 6.50
C LEU A 110 -7.98 -14.92 6.03
N ASP A 111 -8.78 -14.13 6.75
CA ASP A 111 -9.06 -12.74 6.39
C ASP A 111 -7.82 -11.85 6.52
N THR A 112 -7.02 -12.08 7.56
CA THR A 112 -5.74 -11.37 7.78
C THR A 112 -4.73 -11.74 6.70
N ILE A 113 -4.64 -13.02 6.34
CA ILE A 113 -3.78 -13.52 5.25
C ILE A 113 -4.22 -12.92 3.91
N ARG A 114 -5.53 -12.90 3.63
CA ARG A 114 -6.10 -12.28 2.44
C ARG A 114 -5.75 -10.81 2.34
N LEU A 115 -5.89 -10.05 3.43
CA LEU A 115 -5.54 -8.63 3.44
C LEU A 115 -4.05 -8.39 3.23
N ALA A 116 -3.20 -9.20 3.84
CA ALA A 116 -1.76 -9.13 3.60
C ALA A 116 -1.42 -9.40 2.12
N ALA A 117 -2.06 -10.40 1.50
CA ALA A 117 -1.89 -10.66 0.08
C ALA A 117 -2.34 -9.48 -0.80
N GLU A 118 -3.51 -8.90 -0.50
CA GLU A 118 -4.01 -7.70 -1.20
C GLU A 118 -3.04 -6.52 -1.06
N ILE A 119 -2.50 -6.26 0.14
CA ILE A 119 -1.48 -5.21 0.39
C ILE A 119 -0.22 -5.46 -0.44
N MET A 120 0.29 -6.70 -0.48
CA MET A 120 1.47 -7.04 -1.29
C MET A 120 1.21 -6.86 -2.79
N CYS A 121 -0.01 -7.10 -3.26
CA CYS A 121 -0.40 -6.80 -4.65
C CYS A 121 -0.32 -5.29 -4.93
N VAL A 122 -0.85 -4.45 -4.02
CA VAL A 122 -0.80 -2.98 -4.17
C VAL A 122 0.64 -2.48 -4.12
N LYS A 123 1.44 -2.97 -3.17
CA LYS A 123 2.88 -2.67 -3.06
C LYS A 123 3.62 -2.99 -4.35
N THR A 124 3.39 -4.18 -4.92
CA THR A 124 4.02 -4.59 -6.18
C THR A 124 3.66 -3.66 -7.33
N ARG A 125 2.36 -3.33 -7.51
CA ARG A 125 1.92 -2.41 -8.56
C ARG A 125 2.52 -1.01 -8.39
N LEU A 126 2.62 -0.55 -7.15
CA LEU A 126 3.22 0.74 -6.82
C LEU A 126 4.72 0.76 -7.19
N ASP A 127 5.46 -0.30 -6.85
CA ASP A 127 6.87 -0.43 -7.28
C ASP A 127 7.02 -0.43 -8.80
N MET A 128 6.09 -1.05 -9.54
CA MET A 128 6.09 -1.03 -11.00
C MET A 128 5.89 0.37 -11.56
N ILE A 129 4.92 1.12 -11.04
CA ILE A 129 4.64 2.52 -11.43
C ILE A 129 5.86 3.41 -11.12
N LEU A 130 6.50 3.20 -9.98
CA LEU A 130 7.70 3.93 -9.56
C LEU A 130 8.98 3.45 -10.26
N ASN A 131 8.85 2.53 -11.23
CA ASN A 131 9.96 1.97 -12.00
C ASN A 131 11.03 1.29 -11.13
N ARG A 132 10.59 0.56 -10.11
CA ARG A 132 11.41 -0.24 -9.18
C ARG A 132 11.26 -1.73 -9.46
N ALA A 133 11.60 -2.13 -10.69
CA ALA A 133 11.37 -3.48 -11.19
C ALA A 133 11.95 -4.59 -10.28
N GLU A 134 13.15 -4.39 -9.72
CA GLU A 134 13.78 -5.38 -8.83
C GLU A 134 13.03 -5.54 -7.49
N SER A 135 12.52 -4.44 -6.92
CA SER A 135 11.68 -4.48 -5.70
C SER A 135 10.35 -5.20 -5.97
N ALA A 136 9.72 -4.90 -7.11
CA ALA A 136 8.49 -5.56 -7.52
C ALA A 136 8.70 -7.07 -7.74
N LYS A 137 9.77 -7.47 -8.44
CA LYS A 137 10.15 -8.89 -8.62
C LYS A 137 10.38 -9.59 -7.28
N ALA A 138 11.11 -8.94 -6.36
CA ALA A 138 11.36 -9.49 -5.03
C ALA A 138 10.05 -9.69 -4.25
N THR A 139 9.14 -8.72 -4.33
CA THR A 139 7.82 -8.81 -3.69
C THR A 139 6.99 -9.95 -4.29
N VAL A 140 6.95 -10.11 -5.62
CA VAL A 140 6.25 -11.23 -6.28
C VAL A 140 6.84 -12.58 -5.88
N ALA A 141 8.16 -12.70 -5.83
CA ALA A 141 8.82 -13.93 -5.38
C ALA A 141 8.45 -14.27 -3.93
N ASP A 142 8.41 -13.26 -3.05
CA ASP A 142 7.98 -13.41 -1.67
C ASP A 142 6.51 -13.82 -1.56
N MET A 143 5.63 -13.23 -2.37
CA MET A 143 4.22 -13.64 -2.46
C MET A 143 4.07 -15.11 -2.85
N LYS A 144 4.82 -15.57 -3.86
CA LYS A 144 4.79 -16.97 -4.32
C LYS A 144 5.20 -17.93 -3.21
N LYS A 145 6.21 -17.55 -2.41
CA LYS A 145 6.70 -18.35 -1.29
C LYS A 145 5.69 -18.36 -0.14
N ARG A 146 5.25 -17.20 0.32
CA ARG A 146 4.40 -17.06 1.53
C ARG A 146 2.97 -17.54 1.30
N PHE A 147 2.42 -17.32 0.11
CA PHE A 147 1.03 -17.65 -0.21
C PHE A 147 0.87 -18.91 -1.05
N ALA A 148 1.91 -19.74 -1.18
CA ALA A 148 1.80 -21.06 -1.81
C ALA A 148 0.60 -21.88 -1.31
N PRO A 149 0.30 -21.99 0.02
CA PRO A 149 -0.86 -22.74 0.48
C PRO A 149 -2.20 -22.00 0.28
N TYR A 150 -2.18 -20.73 -0.10
CA TYR A 150 -3.35 -19.86 -0.18
C TYR A 150 -3.66 -19.39 -1.61
N GLN A 151 -3.11 -20.05 -2.63
CA GLN A 151 -3.23 -19.63 -4.03
C GLN A 151 -4.67 -19.45 -4.52
N LYS A 152 -5.63 -20.22 -3.99
CA LYS A 152 -7.04 -20.19 -4.40
C LYS A 152 -7.91 -19.23 -3.60
N ILE A 153 -7.36 -18.47 -2.65
CA ILE A 153 -8.15 -17.47 -1.94
C ILE A 153 -8.56 -16.35 -2.88
N THR A 154 -9.76 -15.83 -2.65
CA THR A 154 -10.27 -14.67 -3.36
C THR A 154 -9.64 -13.40 -2.80
N VAL A 155 -9.08 -12.56 -3.67
CA VAL A 155 -8.50 -11.26 -3.33
C VAL A 155 -9.18 -10.15 -4.12
N GLN A 156 -9.26 -8.97 -3.50
CA GLN A 156 -9.79 -7.76 -4.13
C GLN A 156 -8.65 -6.90 -4.67
N THR A 157 -8.66 -6.71 -5.98
CA THR A 157 -7.77 -5.79 -6.72
C THR A 157 -8.61 -4.65 -7.33
N PRO A 158 -7.99 -3.55 -7.80
CA PRO A 158 -8.73 -2.44 -8.39
C PRO A 158 -9.67 -2.89 -9.50
N GLY A 159 -10.98 -2.65 -9.32
CA GLY A 159 -12.01 -2.97 -10.30
C GLY A 159 -12.30 -4.46 -10.50
N LYS A 160 -11.65 -5.38 -9.76
CA LYS A 160 -11.84 -6.82 -9.94
C LYS A 160 -11.58 -7.63 -8.68
N THR A 161 -12.45 -8.60 -8.44
CA THR A 161 -12.23 -9.70 -7.49
C THR A 161 -11.79 -10.94 -8.26
N THR A 162 -10.70 -11.57 -7.84
CA THR A 162 -10.11 -12.73 -8.54
C THR A 162 -9.33 -13.60 -7.54
N THR A 163 -8.78 -14.73 -7.98
CA THR A 163 -7.93 -15.59 -7.15
C THR A 163 -6.50 -15.06 -7.06
N LEU A 164 -5.82 -15.33 -5.94
CA LEU A 164 -4.47 -14.83 -5.67
C LEU A 164 -3.44 -15.34 -6.69
N ASP A 165 -3.51 -16.61 -7.08
CA ASP A 165 -2.63 -17.17 -8.12
C ASP A 165 -2.73 -16.42 -9.45
N GLU A 166 -3.95 -16.05 -9.85
CA GLU A 166 -4.20 -15.28 -11.06
C GLU A 166 -3.62 -13.86 -10.96
N VAL A 167 -3.71 -13.21 -9.79
CA VAL A 167 -3.06 -11.90 -9.58
C VAL A 167 -1.54 -12.01 -9.67
N ILE A 168 -0.95 -12.99 -9.00
CA ILE A 168 0.49 -13.22 -9.02
C ILE A 168 0.97 -13.44 -10.46
N ARG A 169 0.27 -14.29 -11.23
CA ARG A 169 0.57 -14.53 -12.64
C ARG A 169 0.51 -13.26 -13.48
N GLN A 170 -0.53 -12.43 -13.29
CA GLN A 170 -0.66 -11.15 -14.00
C GLN A 170 0.50 -10.20 -13.67
N LEU A 171 0.88 -10.08 -12.39
CA LEU A 171 2.02 -9.25 -11.98
C LEU A 171 3.33 -9.72 -12.63
N GLU A 172 3.56 -11.03 -12.73
CA GLU A 172 4.73 -11.59 -13.44
C GLU A 172 4.72 -11.25 -14.94
N GLU A 173 3.57 -11.36 -15.59
CA GLU A 173 3.42 -11.00 -17.01
C GLU A 173 3.62 -9.49 -17.25
N GLU A 174 3.11 -8.65 -16.37
CA GLU A 174 3.29 -7.20 -16.46
C GLU A 174 4.78 -6.84 -16.26
N LEU A 175 5.46 -7.46 -15.29
CA LEU A 175 6.89 -7.23 -15.00
C LEU A 175 7.82 -7.67 -16.13
N THR A 176 7.51 -8.78 -16.78
CA THR A 176 8.28 -9.23 -17.95
C THR A 176 8.10 -8.25 -19.11
N LYS A 177 6.87 -7.78 -19.38
CA LYS A 177 6.58 -6.80 -20.44
C LYS A 177 7.25 -5.44 -20.22
N THR A 178 7.28 -4.92 -18.99
CA THR A 178 7.92 -3.61 -18.69
C THR A 178 9.43 -3.63 -18.92
N THR A 179 10.06 -4.80 -18.92
CA THR A 179 11.49 -4.96 -19.18
C THR A 179 11.82 -4.82 -20.68
N PHE A 180 10.86 -5.11 -21.58
CA PHE A 180 11.09 -5.11 -23.03
C PHE A 180 10.87 -3.75 -23.71
N THR A 181 10.16 -2.81 -23.08
CA THR A 181 9.84 -1.49 -23.66
C THR A 181 10.91 -0.41 -23.40
N LYS A 182 12.01 -0.74 -22.73
CA LYS A 182 13.10 0.19 -22.39
C LYS A 182 14.39 0.02 -23.23
N LYS A 183 14.29 -0.52 -24.45
CA LYS A 183 15.40 -0.56 -25.42
C LYS A 183 15.27 0.53 -26.46
#